data_AF-A0A7J4FAK6-F1
#
_entry.id   AF-A0A7J4FAK6-F1
#
_cell.length_a   1.000
_cell.length_b   1.000
_cell.length_c   1.000
_cell.angle_alpha   90.00
_cell.angle_beta   90.00
_cell.angle_gamma   90.00
#
_symmetry.space_group_name_H-M   'P 1'
#
loop_
_entity.id
_entity.type
_entity.pdbx_description
1 polymer ?
#
loop_
_entity_poly.entity_id
_entity_poly.type
_entity_poly.pdbx_seq_one_letter_code
_entity_poly.pdbx_strand_id
1 'polypeptide(L)'
;MKTVIPVRLPREDVMVIDELVRAGLYANRSDAIRCLLKPALKERSRELESNRRVRDAVKALLRYSDSHGESPFRMGGRIVKELLEARGR
;
A
#
# COMPACT_ATOMS: atom_id res chain seq x y z
N MET A 1 8.29 9.91 21.36
CA MET A 1 8.63 8.79 22.27
C MET A 1 9.27 7.66 21.46
N LYS A 2 10.28 6.99 22.01
CA LYS A 2 10.83 5.75 21.43
C LYS A 2 10.36 4.59 22.32
N THR A 3 9.69 3.61 21.74
CA THR A 3 9.23 2.40 22.45
C THR A 3 10.15 1.25 22.10
N VAL A 4 10.51 0.44 23.10
CA VAL A 4 11.30 -0.78 22.89
C VAL A 4 10.35 -1.95 22.73
N ILE A 5 10.55 -2.74 21.66
CA ILE A 5 9.76 -3.94 21.37
C ILE A 5 10.73 -5.11 21.25
N PRO A 6 10.66 -6.13 22.12
CA PRO A 6 11.45 -7.34 21.94
C PRO A 6 10.88 -8.16 20.78
N VAL A 7 11.74 -8.58 19.85
CA VAL A 7 11.37 -9.39 18.69
C VAL A 7 12.25 -10.62 18.65
N ARG A 8 11.65 -11.79 18.40
CA ARG A 8 12.40 -13.02 18.12
C ARG A 8 12.65 -13.09 16.62
N LEU A 9 13.92 -13.23 16.24
CA LEU A 9 14.35 -13.37 14.86
C LEU A 9 15.15 -14.67 14.70
N PRO A 10 15.13 -15.29 13.52
CA PRO A 10 16.07 -16.34 13.16
C PRO A 10 17.50 -15.90 13.44
N ARG A 11 18.33 -16.84 13.89
CA ARG A 11 19.74 -16.56 14.22
C ARG A 11 20.50 -16.01 13.00
N GLU A 12 20.20 -16.53 11.82
CA GLU A 12 20.81 -16.14 10.55
C GLU A 12 20.57 -14.67 10.25
N ASP A 13 19.34 -14.17 10.40
CA ASP A 13 19.01 -12.76 10.20
C ASP A 13 19.75 -11.85 11.18
N VAL A 14 19.87 -12.26 12.45
CA VAL A 14 20.62 -11.50 13.46
C VAL A 14 22.10 -11.42 13.08
N MET A 15 22.68 -12.51 12.56
CA MET A 15 24.08 -12.52 12.11
C MET A 15 24.31 -11.58 10.94
N VAL A 16 23.39 -11.53 9.97
CA VAL A 16 23.45 -10.58 8.85
C VAL A 16 23.38 -9.14 9.37
N ILE A 17 22.46 -8.85 10.29
CA ILE A 17 22.36 -7.51 10.91
C ILE A 17 23.67 -7.13 11.61
N ASP A 18 24.29 -8.07 12.33
CA ASP A 18 25.57 -7.85 13.00
C ASP A 18 26.70 -7.55 12.04
N GLU A 19 26.76 -8.25 10.90
CA GLU A 19 27.75 -8.00 9.88
C GLU A 19 27.61 -6.59 9.29
N LEU A 20 26.38 -6.13 9.03
CA LEU A 20 26.13 -4.78 8.54
C LEU A 20 26.57 -3.71 9.55
N VAL A 21 26.36 -3.94 10.84
CA VAL A 21 26.84 -3.03 11.90
C VAL A 21 28.36 -3.05 11.98
N ARG A 22 28.98 -4.23 11.93
CA ARG A 22 30.45 -4.38 11.95
C ARG A 22 31.14 -3.76 10.75
N ALA A 23 30.49 -3.77 9.59
CA ALA A 23 30.95 -3.09 8.38
C ALA A 23 30.83 -1.55 8.46
N GLY A 24 30.24 -1.01 9.53
CA GLY A 24 30.08 0.44 9.73
C GLY A 24 28.92 1.06 8.95
N LEU A 25 28.07 0.25 8.31
CA LEU A 25 26.90 0.74 7.56
C LEU A 25 25.82 1.31 8.48
N TYR A 26 25.78 0.85 9.73
CA TYR A 26 24.83 1.29 10.75
C TYR A 26 25.52 1.46 12.10
N ALA A 27 25.04 2.44 12.89
CA ALA A 27 25.63 2.73 14.20
C ALA A 27 25.41 1.60 15.24
N ASN A 28 24.32 0.84 15.12
CA ASN A 28 23.96 -0.29 15.98
C ASN A 28 22.81 -1.11 15.36
N ARG A 29 22.49 -2.27 15.96
CA ARG A 29 21.38 -3.14 15.52
C ARG A 29 20.04 -2.42 15.41
N SER A 30 19.71 -1.60 16.40
CA SER A 30 18.44 -0.84 16.41
C SER A 30 18.38 0.22 15.32
N ASP A 31 19.52 0.73 14.88
CA ASP A 31 19.64 1.64 13.75
C ASP A 31 19.45 0.90 12.42
N ALA A 32 20.15 -0.22 12.25
CA ALA A 32 19.99 -1.11 11.09
C ALA A 32 18.52 -1.50 10.89
N ILE A 33 17.88 -2.04 11.92
CA ILE A 33 16.47 -2.47 11.88
C ILE A 33 15.54 -1.30 11.52
N ARG A 34 15.73 -0.12 12.12
CA ARG A 34 14.89 1.05 11.79
C ARG A 34 15.07 1.50 10.34
N CYS A 35 16.30 1.54 9.85
CA CYS A 35 16.61 1.93 8.48
C CYS A 35 16.03 0.94 7.46
N LEU A 36 16.11 -0.35 7.75
CA LEU A 36 15.56 -1.41 6.90
C LEU A 36 14.02 -1.43 6.91
N LEU A 37 13.38 -1.24 8.07
CA LEU A 37 11.91 -1.29 8.19
C LEU A 37 11.22 -0.05 7.61
N LYS A 38 11.83 1.14 7.72
CA LYS A 38 11.16 2.41 7.39
C LYS A 38 10.64 2.49 5.95
N PRO A 39 11.39 2.07 4.91
CA PRO A 39 10.89 2.02 3.54
C PRO A 39 9.71 1.04 3.40
N ALA A 40 9.85 -0.18 3.93
CA ALA A 40 8.82 -1.21 3.85
C ALA A 40 7.50 -0.76 4.51
N LEU A 41 7.58 -0.16 5.70
CA LEU A 41 6.41 0.39 6.39
C LEU A 41 5.74 1.50 5.59
N LYS A 42 6.52 2.40 4.97
CA LYS A 42 5.98 3.49 4.14
C LYS A 42 5.26 2.96 2.90
N GLU A 43 5.82 1.95 2.24
CA GLU A 43 5.20 1.30 1.09
C GLU A 43 3.88 0.62 1.46
N ARG A 44 3.89 -0.23 2.51
CA ARG A 44 2.68 -0.92 2.97
C ARG A 44 1.60 0.02 3.48
N SER A 45 1.99 1.14 4.10
CA SER A 45 1.03 2.18 4.52
C SER A 45 0.33 2.81 3.32
N ARG A 46 1.06 3.08 2.23
CA ARG A 46 0.45 3.61 0.99
C ARG A 46 -0.49 2.62 0.34
N GLU A 47 -0.12 1.33 0.32
CA GLU A 47 -0.97 0.25 -0.17
C GLU A 47 -2.29 0.17 0.61
N LEU A 48 -2.21 0.20 1.95
CA LEU A 48 -3.38 0.21 2.83
C LEU A 48 -4.29 1.42 2.57
N GLU A 49 -3.72 2.62 2.42
CA GLU A 49 -4.48 3.83 2.13
C GLU A 49 -5.12 3.81 0.73
N SER A 50 -4.42 3.30 -0.27
CA SER A 50 -4.98 3.09 -1.62
C SER A 50 -6.18 2.14 -1.57
N ASN A 51 -6.03 1.01 -0.87
CA ASN A 51 -7.10 0.03 -0.71
C ASN A 51 -8.30 0.58 0.08
N ARG A 52 -8.08 1.51 1.01
CA ARG A 52 -9.16 2.24 1.68
C ARG A 52 -9.90 3.15 0.70
N ARG A 53 -9.18 3.97 -0.06
CA ARG A 53 -9.78 4.89 -1.04
C ARG A 53 -10.59 4.16 -2.11
N VAL A 54 -10.05 3.07 -2.67
CA VAL A 54 -10.77 2.25 -3.66
C VAL A 54 -12.06 1.70 -3.07
N ARG A 55 -11.98 1.14 -1.85
CA ARG A 55 -13.14 0.58 -1.15
C ARG A 55 -14.20 1.64 -0.88
N ASP A 56 -13.79 2.84 -0.47
CA ASP A 56 -14.72 3.93 -0.17
C ASP A 56 -15.37 4.47 -1.45
N ALA A 57 -14.61 4.58 -2.54
CA ALA A 57 -15.14 4.94 -3.86
C ALA A 57 -16.16 3.91 -4.37
N VAL A 58 -15.85 2.61 -4.26
CA VAL A 58 -16.77 1.53 -4.63
C VAL A 58 -18.03 1.59 -3.77
N LYS A 59 -17.91 1.79 -2.45
CA LYS A 59 -19.07 1.96 -1.56
C LYS A 59 -19.93 3.17 -1.94
N ALA A 60 -19.30 4.30 -2.28
CA ALA A 60 -20.02 5.49 -2.71
C ALA A 60 -20.81 5.24 -4.01
N LEU A 61 -20.19 4.57 -4.99
CA LEU A 61 -20.83 4.19 -6.25
C LEU A 61 -22.03 3.24 -6.03
N LEU A 62 -21.87 2.22 -5.18
CA LEU A 62 -22.96 1.29 -4.86
C LEU A 62 -24.13 2.01 -4.17
N ARG A 63 -23.86 2.87 -3.19
CA ARG A 63 -24.90 3.67 -2.51
C ARG A 63 -25.66 4.58 -3.47
N TYR A 64 -24.96 5.16 -4.44
CA TYR A 64 -25.58 6.00 -5.47
C TYR A 64 -26.53 5.18 -6.34
N SER A 65 -26.08 4.00 -6.81
CA SER A 65 -26.87 3.04 -7.56
C SER A 65 -28.13 2.60 -6.81
N ASP A 66 -28.00 2.21 -5.54
CA ASP A 66 -29.13 1.76 -4.70
C ASP A 66 -30.20 2.85 -4.53
N SER A 67 -29.79 4.11 -4.47
CA SER A 67 -30.71 5.26 -4.32
C SER A 67 -31.42 5.65 -5.62
N HIS A 68 -30.85 5.32 -6.78
CA HIS A 68 -31.33 5.78 -8.09
C HIS A 68 -31.88 4.63 -8.98
N GLY A 69 -31.79 3.37 -8.54
CA GLY A 69 -32.31 2.21 -9.28
C GLY A 69 -31.55 1.90 -10.58
N GLU A 70 -30.38 2.51 -10.78
CA GLU A 70 -29.53 2.30 -11.95
C GLU A 70 -28.29 1.49 -11.58
N SER A 71 -27.93 0.48 -12.39
CA SER A 71 -26.70 -0.28 -12.19
C SER A 71 -25.48 0.65 -12.15
N PRO A 72 -24.56 0.50 -11.18
CA PRO A 72 -23.40 1.39 -11.05
C PRO A 72 -22.41 1.26 -12.21
N PHE A 73 -22.60 0.24 -13.05
CA PHE A 73 -21.78 -0.06 -14.22
C PHE A 73 -22.59 0.01 -15.53
N ARG A 74 -23.82 0.56 -15.52
CA ARG A 74 -24.54 0.86 -16.76
C ARG A 74 -23.79 1.98 -17.47
N MET A 75 -22.80 1.62 -18.29
CA MET A 75 -22.28 2.52 -19.30
C MET A 75 -23.41 2.77 -20.29
N GLY A 76 -24.07 3.92 -20.17
CA GLY A 76 -25.03 4.38 -21.16
C GLY A 76 -24.35 4.42 -22.53
N GLY A 77 -25.08 4.08 -23.60
CA GLY A 77 -24.53 3.93 -24.95
C GLY A 77 -23.71 5.11 -25.47
N ARG A 78 -23.89 6.30 -24.88
CA ARG A 78 -23.06 7.50 -25.11
C ARG A 78 -21.59 7.32 -24.68
N ILE A 79 -21.36 6.80 -23.47
CA ILE A 79 -20.01 6.62 -22.90
C ILE A 79 -19.25 5.54 -23.68
N VAL A 80 -19.95 4.48 -24.09
CA VAL A 80 -19.38 3.42 -24.93
C VAL A 80 -18.98 3.97 -26.30
N LYS A 81 -19.79 4.85 -26.89
CA LYS A 81 -19.51 5.44 -28.19
C LYS A 81 -18.29 6.37 -28.16
N GLU A 82 -18.17 7.23 -27.15
CA GLU A 82 -17.00 8.10 -26.97
C GLU A 82 -15.70 7.31 -26.73
N LEU A 83 -15.76 6.22 -25.96
CA LEU A 83 -14.59 5.37 -25.71
C LEU A 83 -14.16 4.58 -26.96
N LEU A 84 -15.11 4.17 -27.81
CA LEU A 84 -14.82 3.52 -29.09
C LEU A 84 -14.22 4.51 -30.11
N GLU A 85 -14.71 5.75 -30.14
CA GLU A 85 -14.15 6.83 -30.97
C GLU A 85 -12.74 7.22 -30.55
N ALA A 86 -12.44 7.22 -29.24
CA ALA A 86 -11.09 7.48 -28.72
C ALA A 86 -10.08 6.35 -29.01
N ARG A 87 -10.54 5.12 -29.26
CA ARG A 87 -9.68 3.96 -29.59
C ARG A 87 -9.41 3.82 -31.10
N GLY A 88 -10.08 4.61 -31.93
CA GLY A 88 -9.92 4.63 -33.39
C GLY A 88 -8.90 5.64 -33.92
N ARG A 89 -8.08 6.23 -33.04
CA ARG A 89 -6.95 7.12 -33.39
C ARG A 89 -5.62 6.49 -33.04
#